data_AF-I1PXX8-F1
#
_entry.id   AF-I1PXX8-F1
#
_cell.length_a   1.000
_cell.length_b   1.000
_cell.length_c   1.000
_cell.angle_alpha   90.00
_cell.angle_beta   90.00
_cell.angle_gamma   90.00
#
_symmetry.space_group_name_H-M   'P 1'
#
loop_
_entity.id
_entity.type
_entity.pdbx_description
1 polymer ?
#
loop_
_entity_poly.entity_id
_entity_poly.type
_entity_poly.pdbx_seq_one_letter_code
_entity_poly.pdbx_strand_id
1 'polypeptide(L)'
;MERLALIERMERQVEGLEREKNKMLEEIERVGQSEKDAVCKVSSLEQRVDEREKEIDEMMQRSNQQRSSTVQVLESLLETEREACAEANRRAEALSLQLQATQSKLDMLQQELTSVRFNETALDSKLKASHARRLRGEATESVHDMDIDDDNTGRRRKRSKSTTSPFKSNHTEDGGSVFVGEDTNNGSQQAQETETEDYTKFTVLKLKQELTKHGFGAQLLQLKNPNKKDIVALYEKHVVGK
;
A
#
# COMPACT_ATOMS: atom_id res chain seq x y z
N MET A 1 40.49 92.04 31.10
CA MET A 1 41.04 90.93 30.29
C MET A 1 40.47 89.59 30.75
N GLU A 2 40.62 89.18 32.01
CA GLU A 2 40.15 87.86 32.50
C GLU A 2 38.64 87.60 32.37
N ARG A 3 37.80 88.62 32.62
CA ARG A 3 36.34 88.51 32.42
C ARG A 3 35.95 88.16 30.98
N LEU A 4 36.63 88.74 29.99
CA LEU A 4 36.36 88.48 28.57
C LEU A 4 36.75 87.05 28.17
N ALA A 5 37.92 86.59 28.63
CA ALA A 5 38.38 85.22 28.37
C ALA A 5 37.45 84.15 28.99
N LEU A 6 36.84 84.46 30.15
CA LEU A 6 35.84 83.58 30.77
C LEU A 6 34.55 83.53 29.94
N ILE A 7 34.06 84.69 29.48
CA ILE A 7 32.88 84.80 28.63
C ILE A 7 33.07 83.99 27.34
N GLU A 8 34.17 84.19 26.61
CA GLU A 8 34.45 83.43 25.38
C GLU A 8 34.54 81.91 25.60
N ARG A 9 35.04 81.48 26.77
CA ARG A 9 35.09 80.05 27.11
C ARG A 9 33.68 79.49 27.32
N MET A 10 32.81 80.24 28.01
CA MET A 10 31.43 79.82 28.22
C MET A 10 30.63 79.84 26.91
N GLU A 11 30.84 80.83 26.04
CA GLU A 11 30.21 80.89 24.72
C GLU A 11 30.59 79.67 23.87
N ARG A 12 31.88 79.32 23.79
CA ARG A 12 32.33 78.10 23.11
C ARG A 12 31.71 76.82 23.68
N GLN A 13 31.49 76.77 25.00
CA GLN A 13 30.83 75.64 25.65
C GLN A 13 29.34 75.58 25.28
N VAL A 14 28.65 76.73 25.25
CA VAL A 14 27.24 76.82 24.82
C VAL A 14 27.09 76.37 23.38
N GLU A 15 27.93 76.86 22.46
CA GLU A 15 27.92 76.40 21.06
C GLU A 15 28.20 74.90 20.93
N GLY A 16 29.07 74.35 21.80
CA GLY A 16 29.31 72.91 21.92
C GLY A 16 28.03 72.13 22.22
N LEU A 17 27.34 72.55 23.29
CA LEU A 17 26.09 71.94 23.72
C LEU A 17 24.96 72.11 22.69
N GLU A 18 24.91 73.23 21.97
CA GLU A 18 23.93 73.43 20.89
C GLU A 18 24.16 72.47 19.72
N ARG A 19 25.41 72.23 19.33
CA ARG A 19 25.74 71.23 18.29
C ARG A 19 25.37 69.81 18.73
N GLU A 20 25.69 69.46 19.97
CA GLU A 20 25.30 68.14 20.54
C GLU A 20 23.78 67.99 20.60
N LYS A 21 23.06 69.01 21.07
CA LYS A 21 21.60 69.03 21.09
C LYS A 21 21.01 68.80 19.69
N ASN A 22 21.51 69.51 18.67
CA ASN A 22 21.02 69.36 17.31
C ASN A 22 21.28 67.96 16.76
N LYS A 23 22.47 67.40 17.01
CA LYS A 23 22.79 66.01 16.65
C LYS A 23 21.84 65.01 17.32
N MET A 24 21.57 65.17 18.62
CA MET A 24 20.64 64.32 19.34
C MET A 24 19.21 64.42 18.79
N LEU A 25 18.77 65.61 18.39
CA LEU A 25 17.45 65.79 17.76
C LEU A 25 17.35 65.07 16.41
N GLU A 26 18.37 65.16 15.57
CA GLU A 26 18.44 64.43 14.29
C GLU A 26 18.42 62.91 14.51
N GLU A 27 19.13 62.42 15.53
CA GLU A 27 19.12 60.99 15.88
C GLU A 27 17.74 60.53 16.38
N ILE A 28 17.05 61.34 17.20
CA ILE A 28 15.68 61.06 17.66
C ILE A 28 14.71 61.01 16.48
N GLU A 29 14.79 61.96 15.54
CA GLU A 29 13.94 61.97 14.35
C GLU A 29 14.19 60.74 13.48
N ARG A 30 15.45 60.41 13.23
CA ARG A 30 15.83 59.22 12.45
C ARG A 30 15.32 57.93 13.08
N VAL A 31 15.50 57.77 14.40
CA VAL A 31 15.01 56.59 15.13
C VAL A 31 13.48 56.55 15.09
N GLY A 32 12.80 57.68 15.33
CA GLY A 32 11.34 57.75 15.29
C GLY A 32 10.76 57.43 13.92
N GLN A 33 11.43 57.78 12.82
CA GLN A 33 11.00 57.37 11.49
C GLN A 33 11.21 55.86 11.28
N SER A 34 12.36 55.33 11.68
CA SER A 34 12.63 53.88 11.58
C SER A 34 11.67 53.03 12.42
N GLU A 35 11.26 53.53 13.60
CA GLU A 35 10.27 52.89 14.45
C GLU A 35 8.90 52.81 13.77
N LYS A 36 8.43 53.92 13.16
CA LYS A 36 7.18 53.94 12.41
C LYS A 36 7.21 52.95 11.24
N ASP A 37 8.30 52.93 10.48
CA ASP A 37 8.45 52.02 9.35
C ASP A 37 8.47 50.56 9.81
N ALA A 38 9.16 50.27 10.92
CA ALA A 38 9.18 48.95 11.54
C ALA A 38 7.79 48.50 12.02
N VAL A 39 7.03 49.38 12.68
CA VAL A 39 5.66 49.09 13.14
C VAL A 39 4.73 48.80 11.97
N CYS A 40 4.78 49.63 10.91
CA CYS A 40 4.02 49.39 9.69
C CYS A 40 4.39 48.05 9.05
N LYS A 41 5.69 47.70 9.06
CA LYS A 41 6.17 46.44 8.51
C LYS A 41 5.69 45.24 9.32
N VAL A 42 5.76 45.31 10.65
CA VAL A 42 5.27 44.27 11.56
C VAL A 42 3.79 44.04 11.35
N SER A 43 2.98 45.11 11.34
CA SER A 43 1.53 45.01 11.12
C SER A 43 1.18 44.32 9.78
N SER A 44 1.91 44.64 8.71
CA SER A 44 1.72 43.97 7.42
C SER A 44 2.13 42.49 7.44
N LEU A 45 3.17 42.12 8.20
CA LEU A 45 3.60 40.73 8.33
C LEU A 45 2.62 39.92 9.18
N GLU A 46 2.13 40.48 10.29
CA GLU A 46 1.11 39.85 11.13
C GLU A 46 -0.15 39.53 10.32
N GLN A 47 -0.65 40.48 9.52
CA GLN A 47 -1.79 40.23 8.65
C GLN A 47 -1.53 39.07 7.66
N ARG A 48 -0.34 39.00 7.07
CA ARG A 48 0.02 37.92 6.15
C ARG A 48 0.14 36.57 6.83
N VAL A 49 0.56 36.54 8.10
CA VAL A 49 0.60 35.32 8.92
C VAL A 49 -0.83 34.87 9.20
N ASP A 50 -1.71 35.76 9.64
CA ASP A 50 -3.13 35.45 9.90
C ASP A 50 -3.84 34.91 8.64
N GLU A 51 -3.56 35.49 7.47
CA GLU A 51 -4.08 35.01 6.18
C GLU A 51 -3.57 33.60 5.85
N ARG A 52 -2.28 33.34 6.05
CA ARG A 52 -1.67 32.02 5.82
C ARG A 52 -2.21 30.97 6.77
N GLU A 53 -2.41 31.31 8.04
CA GLU A 53 -2.99 30.40 9.02
C GLU A 53 -4.42 30.00 8.63
N LYS A 54 -5.24 30.98 8.21
CA LYS A 54 -6.60 30.70 7.70
C LYS A 54 -6.58 29.80 6.47
N GLU A 55 -5.69 30.05 5.50
CA GLU A 55 -5.55 29.21 4.31
C GLU A 55 -5.19 27.76 4.66
N ILE A 56 -4.27 27.57 5.61
CA ILE A 56 -3.86 26.25 6.09
C ILE A 56 -5.03 25.54 6.78
N ASP A 57 -5.74 26.23 7.67
CA ASP A 57 -6.88 25.66 8.39
C ASP A 57 -7.99 25.22 7.44
N GLU A 58 -8.33 26.05 6.45
CA GLU A 58 -9.32 25.70 5.44
C GLU A 58 -8.86 24.52 4.57
N MET A 59 -7.59 24.46 4.18
CA MET A 59 -7.03 23.34 3.43
C MET A 59 -7.12 22.04 4.24
N MET A 60 -6.73 22.09 5.51
CA MET A 60 -6.80 20.96 6.43
C MET A 60 -8.24 20.49 6.65
N GLN A 61 -9.18 21.42 6.80
CA GLN A 61 -10.60 21.11 6.95
C GLN A 61 -11.16 20.41 5.70
N ARG A 62 -10.88 20.93 4.50
CA ARG A 62 -11.31 20.30 3.23
C ARG A 62 -10.69 18.91 3.07
N SER A 63 -9.40 18.76 3.37
CA SER A 63 -8.70 17.47 3.29
C SER A 63 -9.32 16.43 4.24
N ASN A 64 -9.57 16.82 5.49
CA ASN A 64 -10.19 15.93 6.48
C ASN A 64 -11.63 15.57 6.10
N GLN A 65 -12.41 16.51 5.56
CA GLN A 65 -13.76 16.24 5.05
C GLN A 65 -13.74 15.23 3.89
N GLN A 66 -12.82 15.39 2.94
CA GLN A 66 -12.65 14.45 1.83
C GLN A 66 -12.24 13.05 2.31
N ARG A 67 -11.30 12.98 3.27
CA ARG A 67 -10.89 11.71 3.90
C ARG A 67 -12.06 11.05 4.61
N SER A 68 -12.82 11.80 5.40
CA SER A 68 -14.00 11.28 6.11
C SER A 68 -15.06 10.76 5.14
N SER A 69 -15.36 11.49 4.07
CA SER A 69 -16.30 11.07 3.03
C SER A 69 -15.84 9.78 2.34
N THR A 70 -14.55 9.68 2.02
CA THR A 70 -13.98 8.49 1.39
C THR A 70 -14.07 7.27 2.31
N VAL A 71 -13.75 7.43 3.60
CA VAL A 71 -13.89 6.36 4.59
C VAL A 71 -15.33 5.88 4.68
N GLN A 72 -16.30 6.79 4.74
CA GLN A 72 -17.72 6.43 4.80
C GLN A 72 -18.18 5.64 3.55
N VAL A 73 -17.71 6.01 2.37
CA VAL A 73 -18.01 5.26 1.14
C VAL A 73 -17.36 3.87 1.17
N LEU A 74 -16.11 3.75 1.63
CA LEU A 74 -15.45 2.45 1.74
C LEU A 74 -16.11 1.54 2.79
N GLU A 75 -16.56 2.10 3.91
CA GLU A 75 -17.30 1.35 4.94
C GLU A 75 -18.62 0.82 4.40
N SER A 76 -19.38 1.63 3.67
CA SER A 76 -20.64 1.16 3.06
C SER A 76 -20.39 0.10 1.98
N LEU A 77 -19.36 0.26 1.14
CA LEU A 77 -18.97 -0.79 0.18
C LEU A 77 -18.57 -2.09 0.88
N LEU A 78 -17.78 -2.02 1.95
CA LEU A 78 -17.40 -3.18 2.75
C LEU A 78 -18.60 -3.87 3.38
N GLU A 79 -19.59 -3.11 3.87
CA GLU A 79 -20.83 -3.66 4.41
C GLU A 79 -21.62 -4.40 3.31
N THR A 80 -21.80 -3.78 2.14
CA THR A 80 -22.49 -4.43 1.01
C THR A 80 -21.77 -5.67 0.50
N GLU A 81 -20.44 -5.69 0.51
CA GLU A 81 -19.64 -6.86 0.12
C GLU A 81 -19.85 -8.01 1.12
N ARG A 82 -19.84 -7.71 2.42
CA ARG A 82 -20.12 -8.69 3.48
C ARG A 82 -21.53 -9.27 3.34
N GLU A 83 -22.53 -8.45 3.05
CA GLU A 83 -23.90 -8.91 2.80
C GLU A 83 -23.98 -9.82 1.58
N ALA A 84 -23.36 -9.42 0.46
CA ALA A 84 -23.33 -10.22 -0.77
C ALA A 84 -22.62 -11.57 -0.55
N CYS A 85 -21.53 -11.58 0.21
CA CYS A 85 -20.81 -12.80 0.58
C CYS A 85 -21.68 -13.72 1.46
N ALA A 86 -22.37 -13.17 2.46
CA ALA A 86 -23.29 -13.93 3.30
C ALA A 86 -24.43 -14.54 2.47
N GLU A 87 -24.96 -13.80 1.50
CA GLU A 87 -26.00 -14.30 0.60
C GLU A 87 -25.49 -15.41 -0.33
N ALA A 88 -24.29 -15.25 -0.89
CA ALA A 88 -23.64 -16.29 -1.70
C ALA A 88 -23.40 -17.57 -0.91
N ASN A 89 -22.95 -17.46 0.35
CA ASN A 89 -22.78 -18.61 1.24
C ASN A 89 -24.11 -19.31 1.53
N ARG A 90 -25.18 -18.56 1.86
CA ARG A 90 -26.53 -19.13 2.05
C ARG A 90 -27.02 -19.88 0.80
N ARG A 91 -26.79 -19.33 -0.40
CA ARG A 91 -27.13 -20.00 -1.67
C ARG A 91 -26.32 -21.28 -1.87
N ALA A 92 -25.02 -21.25 -1.59
CA ALA A 92 -24.15 -22.42 -1.70
C ALA A 92 -24.55 -23.54 -0.71
N GLU A 93 -24.91 -23.18 0.53
CA GLU A 93 -25.44 -24.11 1.54
C GLU A 93 -26.76 -24.74 1.09
N ALA A 94 -27.70 -23.93 0.56
CA ALA A 94 -28.97 -24.43 0.05
C ALA A 94 -28.79 -25.43 -1.10
N LEU A 95 -27.91 -25.12 -2.05
CA LEU A 95 -27.57 -26.03 -3.15
C LEU A 95 -26.87 -27.31 -2.65
N SER A 96 -26.00 -27.20 -1.65
CA SER A 96 -25.33 -28.36 -1.04
C SER A 96 -26.32 -29.32 -0.39
N LEU A 97 -27.30 -28.78 0.35
CA LEU A 97 -28.39 -29.57 0.94
C LEU A 97 -29.25 -30.24 -0.15
N GLN A 98 -29.57 -29.51 -1.23
CA GLN A 98 -30.30 -30.06 -2.35
C GLN A 98 -29.53 -31.19 -3.04
N LEU A 99 -28.22 -31.02 -3.26
CA LEU A 99 -27.35 -32.04 -3.85
C LEU A 99 -27.31 -33.30 -2.99
N GLN A 100 -27.15 -33.16 -1.67
CA GLN A 100 -27.21 -34.27 -0.73
C GLN A 100 -28.57 -35.00 -0.79
N ALA A 101 -29.67 -34.25 -0.84
CA ALA A 101 -31.01 -34.83 -0.97
C ALA A 101 -31.18 -35.58 -2.30
N THR A 102 -30.64 -35.07 -3.42
CA THR A 102 -30.67 -35.77 -4.70
C THR A 102 -29.76 -37.00 -4.74
N GLN A 103 -28.58 -36.93 -4.11
CA GLN A 103 -27.67 -38.06 -4.01
C GLN A 103 -28.31 -39.21 -3.22
N SER A 104 -28.93 -38.93 -2.07
CA SER A 104 -29.63 -39.97 -1.30
C SER A 104 -30.79 -40.62 -2.08
N LYS A 105 -31.53 -39.85 -2.89
CA LYS A 105 -32.54 -40.40 -3.81
C LYS A 105 -31.93 -41.29 -4.89
N LEU A 106 -30.81 -40.89 -5.47
CA LEU A 106 -30.09 -41.69 -6.45
C LEU A 106 -29.62 -43.02 -5.84
N ASP A 107 -29.06 -42.98 -4.63
CA ASP A 107 -28.59 -44.16 -3.92
C ASP A 107 -29.74 -45.14 -3.63
N MET A 108 -30.93 -44.63 -3.23
CA MET A 108 -32.13 -45.45 -3.05
C MET A 108 -32.57 -46.12 -4.37
N LEU A 109 -32.64 -45.36 -5.47
CA LEU A 109 -33.02 -45.91 -6.78
C LEU A 109 -32.01 -46.95 -7.28
N GLN A 110 -30.71 -46.77 -7.01
CA GLN A 110 -29.68 -47.76 -7.33
C GLN A 110 -29.86 -49.05 -6.52
N GLN A 111 -30.22 -48.93 -5.23
CA GLN A 111 -30.53 -50.08 -4.39
C GLN A 111 -31.77 -50.84 -4.89
N GLU A 112 -32.84 -50.13 -5.26
CA GLU A 112 -34.05 -50.71 -5.85
C GLU A 112 -33.75 -51.43 -7.17
N LEU A 113 -33.00 -50.81 -8.09
CA LEU A 113 -32.60 -51.41 -9.35
C LEU A 113 -31.79 -52.70 -9.14
N THR A 114 -30.89 -52.70 -8.15
CA THR A 114 -30.10 -53.88 -7.80
C THR A 114 -30.98 -55.00 -7.25
N SER A 115 -31.97 -54.66 -6.41
CA SER A 115 -32.96 -55.61 -5.88
C SER A 115 -33.82 -56.21 -6.99
N VAL A 116 -34.32 -55.40 -7.92
CA VAL A 116 -35.09 -55.86 -9.08
C VAL A 116 -34.25 -56.82 -9.94
N ARG A 117 -33.01 -56.45 -10.29
CA ARG A 117 -32.09 -57.32 -11.04
C ARG A 117 -31.81 -58.65 -10.34
N PHE A 118 -31.66 -58.62 -9.02
CA PHE A 118 -31.49 -59.84 -8.23
C PHE A 118 -32.75 -60.73 -8.30
N ASN A 119 -33.93 -60.15 -8.15
CA ASN A 119 -35.20 -60.86 -8.27
C ASN A 119 -35.43 -61.41 -9.69
N GLU A 120 -35.09 -60.65 -10.73
CA GLU A 120 -35.14 -61.10 -12.13
C GLU A 120 -34.21 -62.30 -12.35
N THR A 121 -32.97 -62.23 -11.86
CA THR A 121 -32.02 -63.35 -11.95
C THR A 121 -32.54 -64.58 -11.22
N ALA A 122 -33.15 -64.41 -10.05
CA ALA A 122 -33.77 -65.49 -9.31
C ALA A 122 -34.96 -66.11 -10.06
N LEU A 123 -35.81 -65.31 -10.70
CA LEU A 123 -36.91 -65.80 -11.53
C LEU A 123 -36.40 -66.51 -12.79
N ASP A 124 -35.40 -65.97 -13.47
CA ASP A 124 -34.78 -66.59 -14.65
C ASP A 124 -34.14 -67.94 -14.28
N SER A 125 -33.46 -68.03 -13.14
CA SER A 125 -32.91 -69.30 -12.64
C SER A 125 -34.00 -70.34 -12.35
N LYS A 126 -35.14 -69.93 -11.78
CA LYS A 126 -36.30 -70.80 -11.55
C LYS A 126 -36.95 -71.22 -12.87
N LEU A 127 -37.05 -70.32 -13.85
CA LEU A 127 -37.56 -70.62 -15.18
C LEU A 127 -36.69 -71.69 -15.86
N LYS A 128 -35.37 -71.49 -15.88
CA LYS A 128 -34.39 -72.46 -16.40
C LYS A 128 -34.47 -73.81 -15.68
N ALA A 129 -34.56 -73.81 -14.35
CA ALA A 129 -34.73 -75.04 -13.57
C ALA A 129 -36.06 -75.75 -13.88
N SER A 130 -37.14 -75.01 -14.13
CA SER A 130 -38.44 -75.58 -14.51
C SER A 130 -38.44 -76.16 -15.92
N HIS A 131 -37.76 -75.51 -16.87
CA HIS A 131 -37.56 -76.04 -18.23
C HIS A 131 -36.68 -77.30 -18.21
N ALA A 132 -35.61 -77.32 -17.40
CA ALA A 132 -34.78 -78.51 -17.21
C ALA A 132 -35.57 -79.70 -16.65
N ARG A 133 -36.59 -79.47 -15.81
CA ARG A 133 -37.50 -80.54 -15.33
C ARG A 133 -38.49 -81.03 -16.38
N ARG A 134 -38.88 -80.20 -17.37
CA ARG A 134 -39.74 -80.61 -18.49
C ARG A 134 -38.98 -81.29 -19.63
N LEU A 135 -37.68 -81.04 -19.75
CA LEU A 135 -36.78 -81.69 -20.70
C LEU A 135 -36.19 -83.02 -20.20
N ARG A 136 -36.74 -83.62 -19.13
CA ARG A 136 -36.31 -84.95 -18.65
C ARG A 136 -37.02 -86.06 -19.42
N GLY A 137 -36.81 -86.07 -20.73
CA GLY A 137 -37.36 -87.03 -21.67
C GLY A 137 -36.58 -87.07 -22.98
N GLU A 138 -35.24 -87.04 -22.94
CA GLU A 138 -34.34 -87.82 -23.82
C GLU A 138 -32.87 -87.56 -23.49
N ALA A 139 -32.07 -88.62 -23.54
CA ALA A 139 -30.65 -88.70 -23.21
C ALA A 139 -29.78 -87.90 -24.20
N THR A 140 -28.63 -87.34 -23.80
CA THR A 140 -27.30 -87.99 -23.85
C THR A 140 -26.30 -86.98 -23.26
N GLU A 141 -25.56 -87.30 -22.20
CA GLU A 141 -24.19 -87.85 -22.23
C GLU A 141 -23.25 -87.12 -23.21
N SER A 142 -22.43 -86.20 -22.68
CA SER A 142 -21.04 -86.09 -23.11
C SER A 142 -20.22 -85.38 -22.02
N VAL A 143 -19.35 -86.17 -21.42
CA VAL A 143 -18.35 -85.82 -20.43
C VAL A 143 -17.11 -85.37 -21.19
N HIS A 144 -16.55 -84.19 -20.92
CA HIS A 144 -15.13 -83.93 -21.10
C HIS A 144 -14.62 -83.02 -19.99
N ASP A 145 -13.83 -83.67 -19.14
CA ASP A 145 -12.89 -83.18 -18.15
C ASP A 145 -11.64 -82.62 -18.84
N MET A 146 -11.03 -81.60 -18.24
CA MET A 146 -9.59 -81.27 -18.26
C MET A 146 -9.37 -79.98 -17.45
N ASP A 147 -8.98 -80.16 -16.19
CA ASP A 147 -8.17 -79.19 -15.46
C ASP A 147 -6.77 -79.09 -16.10
N ILE A 148 -6.17 -77.89 -16.11
CA ILE A 148 -4.77 -77.59 -15.73
C ILE A 148 -4.46 -76.09 -15.94
N ASP A 149 -4.11 -75.48 -14.81
CA ASP A 149 -3.12 -74.44 -14.49
C ASP A 149 -2.93 -73.16 -15.33
N ASP A 150 -3.03 -72.07 -14.56
CA ASP A 150 -2.00 -71.06 -14.26
C ASP A 150 -1.31 -70.27 -15.37
N ASP A 151 -1.10 -69.01 -15.01
CA ASP A 151 -0.16 -68.06 -15.60
C ASP A 151 -0.54 -67.34 -16.90
N ASN A 152 -1.38 -66.31 -16.76
CA ASN A 152 -0.99 -65.00 -17.30
C ASN A 152 -1.67 -63.86 -16.54
N THR A 153 -1.34 -63.72 -15.25
CA THR A 153 -1.51 -62.45 -14.56
C THR A 153 -0.51 -61.46 -15.13
N GLY A 154 -0.95 -60.72 -16.16
CA GLY A 154 -0.22 -59.63 -16.79
C GLY A 154 0.17 -58.53 -15.80
N ARG A 155 1.27 -58.76 -15.08
CA ARG A 155 2.05 -57.76 -14.36
C ARG A 155 2.55 -56.72 -15.36
N ARG A 156 1.86 -55.60 -15.48
CA ARG A 156 2.52 -54.31 -15.78
C ARG A 156 2.07 -53.23 -14.82
N ARG A 157 2.66 -53.31 -13.61
CA ARG A 157 2.88 -52.14 -12.76
C ARG A 157 3.81 -51.17 -13.50
N LYS A 158 3.26 -50.11 -14.08
CA LYS A 158 4.01 -48.85 -14.26
C LYS A 158 3.49 -47.87 -13.22
N ARG A 159 4.19 -47.81 -12.08
CA ARG A 159 4.13 -46.65 -11.17
C ARG A 159 4.68 -45.46 -11.96
N SER A 160 3.81 -44.67 -12.57
CA SER A 160 4.18 -43.31 -12.96
C SER A 160 4.15 -42.46 -11.69
N LYS A 161 5.33 -41.98 -11.33
CA LYS A 161 5.62 -41.13 -10.18
C LYS A 161 4.76 -39.86 -10.28
N SER A 162 3.87 -39.67 -9.31
CA SER A 162 3.31 -38.36 -9.03
C SER A 162 4.45 -37.42 -8.61
N THR A 163 4.58 -36.28 -9.29
CA THR A 163 5.37 -35.14 -8.82
C THR A 163 4.40 -34.04 -8.38
N THR A 164 3.55 -34.36 -7.41
CA THR A 164 2.87 -33.37 -6.57
C THR A 164 3.64 -33.26 -5.26
N SER A 165 4.70 -32.45 -5.25
CA SER A 165 5.26 -31.94 -4.00
C SER A 165 4.82 -30.48 -3.86
N PRO A 166 4.03 -30.13 -2.83
CA PRO A 166 3.72 -28.75 -2.49
C PRO A 166 5.02 -28.06 -2.11
N PHE A 167 5.32 -26.92 -2.75
CA PHE A 167 6.36 -26.03 -2.25
C PHE A 167 6.00 -25.65 -0.82
N LYS A 168 6.85 -26.09 0.10
CA LYS A 168 6.74 -25.75 1.51
C LYS A 168 7.04 -24.26 1.67
N SER A 169 6.09 -23.61 2.33
CA SER A 169 6.26 -22.44 3.18
C SER A 169 7.67 -22.35 3.77
N ASN A 170 8.38 -21.28 3.43
CA ASN A 170 9.41 -20.72 4.29
C ASN A 170 8.76 -19.54 5.03
N HIS A 171 8.10 -19.88 6.14
CA HIS A 171 7.92 -18.95 7.24
C HIS A 171 8.99 -19.32 8.27
N THR A 172 10.00 -18.47 8.38
CA THR A 172 10.83 -18.26 9.58
C THR A 172 10.69 -16.77 9.83
N GLU A 173 9.73 -16.37 10.66
CA GLU A 173 9.99 -16.07 12.07
C GLU A 173 11.11 -15.03 12.23
N ASP A 174 10.64 -13.86 12.67
CA ASP A 174 11.28 -12.99 13.64
C ASP A 174 12.56 -12.23 13.24
N GLY A 175 12.54 -10.93 13.51
CA GLY A 175 13.68 -10.05 13.22
C GLY A 175 13.29 -8.63 12.87
N GLY A 176 12.52 -7.97 13.74
CA GLY A 176 12.49 -6.51 13.78
C GLY A 176 13.92 -5.98 13.95
N SER A 177 14.50 -5.44 12.89
CA SER A 177 15.79 -4.75 12.94
C SER A 177 15.53 -3.25 12.79
N VAL A 178 15.26 -2.62 13.92
CA VAL A 178 15.42 -1.18 14.10
C VAL A 178 16.90 -0.88 13.86
N PHE A 179 17.24 -0.22 12.76
CA PHE A 179 18.58 0.35 12.60
C PHE A 179 18.67 1.60 13.48
N VAL A 180 18.97 1.38 14.77
CA VAL A 180 19.53 2.39 15.65
C VAL A 180 21.00 2.54 15.25
N GLY A 181 21.29 3.58 14.48
CA GLY A 181 22.64 4.12 14.31
C GLY A 181 22.69 5.46 15.02
N GLU A 182 23.12 5.42 16.27
CA GLU A 182 23.25 6.56 17.19
C GLU A 182 24.37 7.51 16.73
N ASP A 183 23.98 8.79 16.65
CA ASP A 183 24.72 10.03 16.87
C ASP A 183 26.14 10.18 16.33
N THR A 184 26.25 11.01 15.29
CA THR A 184 27.25 12.09 15.32
C THR A 184 26.53 13.42 15.20
N ASN A 185 26.28 13.97 16.37
CA ASN A 185 25.89 15.33 16.63
C ASN A 185 26.85 16.29 15.90
N ASN A 186 26.34 17.06 14.93
CA ASN A 186 26.88 18.39 14.66
C ASN A 186 25.83 19.27 13.98
N GLY A 187 25.43 20.32 14.70
CA GLY A 187 25.10 21.60 14.09
C GLY A 187 23.67 21.75 13.63
N SER A 188 22.81 22.11 14.59
CA SER A 188 21.75 23.09 14.43
C SER A 188 22.06 24.11 13.32
N GLN A 189 21.22 24.20 12.30
CA GLN A 189 20.83 25.45 11.65
C GLN A 189 19.64 25.20 10.73
N GLN A 190 18.46 25.59 11.21
CA GLN A 190 17.48 26.21 10.36
C GLN A 190 18.17 27.38 9.67
N ALA A 191 18.51 27.20 8.39
CA ALA A 191 18.86 28.28 7.51
C ALA A 191 17.98 28.12 6.27
N GLN A 192 16.84 28.81 6.30
CA GLN A 192 16.34 29.44 5.09
C GLN A 192 17.47 30.33 4.58
N GLU A 193 18.31 29.81 3.71
CA GLU A 193 19.18 30.62 2.89
C GLU A 193 19.34 29.90 1.57
N THR A 194 18.84 30.57 0.54
CA THR A 194 19.18 30.38 -0.86
C THR A 194 20.68 30.60 -1.04
N GLU A 195 21.51 29.69 -0.54
CA GLU A 195 22.88 29.56 -1.01
C GLU A 195 22.87 28.54 -2.13
N THR A 196 23.23 29.03 -3.31
CA THR A 196 23.46 28.26 -4.52
C THR A 196 24.62 27.30 -4.29
N GLU A 197 24.38 26.18 -3.60
CA GLU A 197 25.23 25.00 -3.78
C GLU A 197 25.17 24.66 -5.26
N ASP A 198 26.32 24.69 -5.94
CA ASP A 198 26.42 24.30 -7.35
C ASP A 198 25.93 22.87 -7.50
N TYR A 199 24.67 22.70 -7.89
CA TYR A 199 24.00 21.41 -8.07
C TYR A 199 24.72 20.53 -9.10
N THR A 200 25.55 21.13 -9.96
CA THR A 200 26.45 20.44 -10.89
C THR A 200 27.54 19.60 -10.19
N LYS A 201 27.93 19.98 -8.96
CA LYS A 201 28.91 19.28 -8.12
C LYS A 201 28.30 18.12 -7.34
N PHE A 202 26.97 18.02 -7.27
CA PHE A 202 26.32 16.92 -6.56
C PHE A 202 26.67 15.56 -7.16
N THR A 203 26.78 14.57 -6.28
CA THR A 203 26.87 13.17 -6.68
C THR A 203 25.53 12.74 -7.27
N VAL A 204 25.53 11.68 -8.10
CA VAL A 204 24.29 11.11 -8.66
C VAL A 204 23.31 10.73 -7.55
N LEU A 205 23.82 10.22 -6.42
CA LEU A 205 23.00 9.86 -5.28
C LEU A 205 22.31 11.08 -4.65
N LYS A 206 23.06 12.18 -4.40
CA LYS A 206 22.51 13.43 -3.84
C LYS A 206 21.47 14.05 -4.78
N LEU A 207 21.70 14.03 -6.10
CA LEU A 207 20.72 14.52 -7.08
C LEU A 207 19.43 13.70 -7.09
N LYS A 208 19.53 12.36 -7.01
CA LYS A 208 18.35 11.48 -6.96
C LYS A 208 17.54 11.69 -5.68
N GLN A 209 18.23 11.85 -4.55
CA GLN A 209 17.60 12.14 -3.26
C GLN A 209 16.88 13.50 -3.31
N GLU A 210 17.54 14.53 -3.82
CA GLU A 210 16.95 15.87 -3.90
C GLU A 210 15.75 15.89 -4.86
N LEU A 211 15.85 15.26 -6.03
CA LEU A 211 14.69 15.09 -6.94
C LEU A 211 13.53 14.35 -6.27
N THR A 212 13.81 13.32 -5.48
CA THR A 212 12.77 12.57 -4.76
C THR A 212 12.13 13.42 -3.66
N LYS A 213 12.94 14.20 -2.94
CA LYS A 213 12.51 15.14 -1.89
C LYS A 213 11.63 16.26 -2.44
N HIS A 214 11.92 16.76 -3.65
CA HIS A 214 11.06 17.73 -4.36
C HIS A 214 9.87 17.09 -5.09
N GLY A 215 9.63 15.79 -4.93
CA GLY A 215 8.46 15.09 -5.49
C GLY A 215 8.61 14.62 -6.94
N PHE A 216 9.81 14.72 -7.53
CA PHE A 216 10.10 14.34 -8.92
C PHE A 216 10.62 12.89 -9.08
N GLY A 217 10.34 12.02 -8.10
CA GLY A 217 10.77 10.62 -8.13
C GLY A 217 10.16 9.81 -9.30
N ALA A 218 8.94 10.13 -9.72
CA ALA A 218 8.28 9.47 -10.85
C ALA A 218 8.96 9.81 -12.20
N GLN A 219 9.36 11.07 -12.39
CA GLN A 219 10.07 11.56 -13.56
C GLN A 219 11.49 10.97 -13.63
N LEU A 220 12.11 10.78 -12.47
CA LEU A 220 13.40 10.09 -12.37
C LEU A 220 13.30 8.60 -12.76
N LEU A 221 12.21 7.92 -12.41
CA LEU A 221 11.96 6.51 -12.78
C LEU A 221 11.66 6.32 -14.28
N GLN A 222 11.12 7.34 -14.95
CA GLN A 222 10.91 7.31 -16.41
C GLN A 222 12.22 7.27 -17.18
N LEU A 223 13.30 7.82 -16.60
CA LEU A 223 14.65 7.68 -17.13
C LEU A 223 15.18 6.28 -16.78
N LYS A 224 14.95 5.29 -17.66
CA LYS A 224 15.34 3.89 -17.42
C LYS A 224 16.84 3.69 -17.10
N ASN A 225 17.73 4.52 -17.68
CA ASN A 225 19.18 4.51 -17.43
C ASN A 225 19.73 5.95 -17.55
N PRO A 226 19.53 6.81 -16.54
CA PRO A 226 19.92 8.21 -16.63
C PRO A 226 21.42 8.36 -16.39
N ASN A 227 22.12 9.06 -17.28
CA ASN A 227 23.47 9.52 -17.04
C ASN A 227 23.46 10.75 -16.11
N LYS A 228 24.59 11.10 -15.48
CA LYS A 228 24.68 12.26 -14.56
C LYS A 228 24.12 13.54 -15.21
N LYS A 229 24.35 13.73 -16.51
CA LYS A 229 23.83 14.87 -17.28
C LYS A 229 22.30 14.90 -17.34
N ASP A 230 21.65 13.75 -17.51
CA ASP A 230 20.19 13.66 -17.60
C ASP A 230 19.52 13.96 -16.26
N ILE A 231 20.15 13.53 -15.16
CA ILE A 231 19.67 13.79 -13.80
C ILE A 231 19.84 15.28 -13.45
N VAL A 232 20.97 15.89 -13.85
CA VAL A 232 21.19 17.34 -13.69
C VAL A 232 20.18 18.13 -14.51
N ALA A 233 19.94 17.79 -15.78
CA ALA A 233 18.94 18.47 -16.62
C ALA A 233 17.52 18.33 -16.04
N LEU A 234 17.18 17.17 -15.47
CA LEU A 234 15.91 16.98 -14.78
C LEU A 234 15.79 17.87 -13.54
N TYR A 235 16.89 18.00 -12.78
CA TYR A 235 16.97 18.88 -11.61
C TYR A 235 16.87 20.36 -11.99
N GLU A 236 17.55 20.79 -13.05
CA GLU A 236 17.45 22.15 -13.58
C GLU A 236 16.02 22.51 -13.97
N LYS A 237 15.37 21.61 -14.73
CA LYS A 237 14.03 21.82 -15.24
C LYS A 237 12.95 21.89 -14.15
N HIS A 238 13.06 21.08 -13.10
CA HIS A 238 11.97 20.88 -12.13
C HIS A 238 12.23 21.48 -10.76
N VAL A 239 13.51 21.65 -10.37
CA VAL A 239 13.89 22.16 -9.04
C VAL A 239 14.47 23.57 -9.13
N VAL A 240 15.32 23.86 -10.14
CA VAL A 240 15.93 25.18 -10.31
C VAL A 240 15.07 26.12 -11.18
N GLY A 241 14.21 25.57 -12.04
CA GLY A 241 13.35 26.33 -12.95
C GLY A 241 14.10 26.95 -14.14
N LYS A 242 15.20 26.31 -14.58
CA LYS A 242 16.00 26.69 -15.75
C LYS A 242 15.69 25.84 -16.98
#